data_AF-W0L798-F1
#
_entry.id   AF-W0L798-F1
#
_cell.length_a   1.000
_cell.length_b   1.000
_cell.length_c   1.000
_cell.angle_alpha   90.00
_cell.angle_beta   90.00
_cell.angle_gamma   90.00
#
_symmetry.space_group_name_H-M   'P 1'
#
loop_
_entity.id
_entity.type
_entity.pdbx_description
1 polymer ?
#
loop_
_entity_poly.entity_id
_entity_poly.type
_entity_poly.pdbx_seq_one_letter_code
_entity_poly.pdbx_strand_id
1 'polypeptide(L)'
;MKIKNVKRHFTTTRLTFALAAWASSIGLLQAASTPATAPIQGHAPVLSAPSNGAKGTVDFTGTYATPGILTTSDTLVMTYTYSDSDGDLDNSLTTVVWSYVDAQGQTVTIPAINVPAPALDDQGTSSIIIPAGATGAAAISVTLQEYAATGVPISGNIITVSDTSAGGGTVTPPGPVAPGSNVAAGIFLQSDNPGAGSSATDYSRTSTYPQVGATYVFRAWDDVNGNGVWEAGEADLTATLNSIQWQLDGTNTSASGSPTTLRDYPITGATTDTYQIPVNSLSSSGAVPGDQGFTLKVDFN
;
A
#
# COMPACT_ATOMS: atom_id res chain seq x y z
N MET A 1 -11.41 85.69 -90.50
CA MET A 1 -11.67 87.01 -89.88
C MET A 1 -11.82 86.79 -88.37
N LYS A 2 -11.01 87.49 -87.56
CA LYS A 2 -10.64 87.14 -86.16
C LYS A 2 -11.83 86.95 -85.21
N ILE A 3 -11.90 85.80 -84.53
CA ILE A 3 -12.80 85.56 -83.39
C ILE A 3 -11.95 85.45 -82.12
N LYS A 4 -12.40 86.19 -81.09
CA LYS A 4 -11.74 86.47 -79.81
C LYS A 4 -11.62 85.21 -78.94
N ASN A 5 -10.46 85.01 -78.33
CA ASN A 5 -10.26 84.06 -77.24
C ASN A 5 -10.50 84.76 -75.90
N VAL A 6 -11.52 84.32 -75.15
CA VAL A 6 -11.73 84.69 -73.74
C VAL A 6 -11.69 83.41 -72.91
N LYS A 7 -10.70 83.33 -72.02
CA LYS A 7 -10.53 82.29 -71.01
C LYS A 7 -11.63 82.40 -69.95
N ARG A 8 -12.17 81.26 -69.50
CA ARG A 8 -12.86 81.14 -68.20
C ARG A 8 -12.12 80.11 -67.35
N HIS A 9 -11.52 80.58 -66.26
CA HIS A 9 -10.94 79.76 -65.20
C HIS A 9 -12.06 79.38 -64.23
N PHE A 10 -12.27 78.08 -64.01
CA PHE A 10 -13.01 77.59 -62.85
C PHE A 10 -12.02 77.20 -61.75
N THR A 11 -12.29 77.73 -60.56
CA THR A 11 -11.55 77.64 -59.31
C THR A 11 -11.82 76.32 -58.60
N THR A 12 -10.76 75.62 -58.19
CA THR A 12 -10.86 74.50 -57.24
C THR A 12 -9.58 74.45 -56.41
N THR A 13 -9.50 75.26 -55.35
CA THR A 13 -8.25 75.44 -54.58
C THR A 13 -8.43 75.27 -53.07
N ARG A 14 -9.53 74.70 -52.56
CA ARG A 14 -9.76 74.69 -51.09
C ARG A 14 -10.40 73.45 -50.46
N LEU A 15 -10.41 72.27 -51.11
CA LEU A 15 -10.97 71.07 -50.44
C LEU A 15 -10.03 69.86 -50.31
N THR A 16 -8.82 69.89 -50.87
CA THR A 16 -7.90 68.73 -50.81
C THR A 16 -6.87 68.80 -49.69
N PHE A 17 -6.77 69.92 -48.97
CA PHE A 17 -5.75 70.12 -47.92
C PHE A 17 -6.24 69.92 -46.47
N ALA A 18 -7.54 69.74 -46.25
CA ALA A 18 -8.08 69.55 -44.89
C ALA A 18 -8.11 68.08 -44.43
N LEU A 19 -8.08 67.12 -45.36
CA LEU A 19 -8.10 65.68 -45.00
C LEU A 19 -6.70 65.06 -44.82
N ALA A 20 -5.65 65.71 -45.34
CA ALA A 20 -4.27 65.22 -45.25
C ALA A 20 -3.54 65.66 -43.97
N ALA A 21 -4.07 66.63 -43.22
CA ALA A 21 -3.42 67.19 -42.03
C ALA A 21 -3.86 66.56 -40.69
N TRP A 22 -4.81 65.61 -40.70
CA TRP A 22 -5.28 64.91 -39.50
C TRP A 22 -4.90 63.41 -39.45
N ALA A 23 -4.12 62.93 -40.42
CA ALA A 23 -3.65 61.55 -40.44
C ALA A 23 -2.20 61.37 -39.92
N SER A 24 -1.51 62.44 -39.53
CA SER A 24 -0.06 62.43 -39.27
C SER A 24 0.37 62.54 -37.81
N SER A 25 -0.52 62.33 -36.82
CA SER A 25 -0.13 62.42 -35.40
C SER A 25 -0.73 61.40 -34.45
N ILE A 26 -1.38 60.34 -34.94
CA ILE A 26 -1.50 59.10 -34.14
C ILE A 26 -0.20 58.32 -34.25
N GLY A 27 0.85 58.86 -33.65
CA GLY A 27 1.97 58.04 -33.21
C GLY A 27 1.40 57.05 -32.20
N LEU A 28 1.37 55.77 -32.54
CA LEU A 28 1.10 54.73 -31.56
C LEU A 28 2.22 54.81 -30.52
N LEU A 29 1.93 55.42 -29.38
CA LEU A 29 2.76 55.30 -28.19
C LEU A 29 2.60 53.86 -27.71
N GLN A 30 3.44 52.96 -28.21
CA GLN A 30 3.55 51.63 -27.65
C GLN A 30 4.58 51.68 -26.53
N ALA A 31 4.21 51.17 -25.36
CA ALA A 31 5.21 50.82 -24.36
C ALA A 31 6.14 49.77 -24.97
N ALA A 32 7.45 50.01 -24.92
CA ALA A 32 8.42 48.99 -25.28
C ALA A 32 8.15 47.75 -24.42
N SER A 33 8.11 46.56 -25.03
CA SER A 33 8.05 45.33 -24.25
C SER A 33 9.33 45.20 -23.45
N THR A 34 9.24 44.75 -22.20
CA THR A 34 10.43 44.28 -21.50
C THR A 34 11.05 43.14 -22.30
N PRO A 35 12.39 43.00 -22.33
CA PRO A 35 13.03 41.83 -22.93
C PRO A 35 12.38 40.55 -22.39
N ALA A 36 12.23 39.53 -23.24
CA ALA A 36 11.89 38.20 -22.75
C ALA A 36 12.93 37.83 -21.68
N THR A 37 12.46 37.46 -20.49
CA THR A 37 13.33 36.99 -19.42
C THR A 37 14.22 35.87 -19.97
N ALA A 38 15.51 35.91 -19.63
CA ALA A 38 16.43 34.80 -19.82
C ALA A 38 15.79 33.49 -19.32
N PRO A 39 16.27 32.29 -19.72
CA PRO A 39 15.80 31.04 -19.11
C PRO A 39 15.82 31.19 -17.59
N ILE A 40 14.64 31.08 -16.97
CA ILE A 40 14.47 31.16 -15.53
C ILE A 40 15.28 29.99 -14.97
N GLN A 41 16.38 30.31 -14.29
CA GLN A 41 17.15 29.33 -13.54
C GLN A 41 16.63 29.35 -12.10
N GLY A 42 15.67 28.47 -11.83
CA GLY A 42 15.18 28.24 -10.48
C GLY A 42 16.01 27.20 -9.74
N HIS A 43 15.49 26.79 -8.60
CA HIS A 43 16.05 25.81 -7.69
C HIS A 43 15.13 24.60 -7.62
N ALA A 44 15.71 23.42 -7.40
CA ALA A 44 14.89 22.23 -7.20
C ALA A 44 14.30 22.22 -5.78
N PRO A 45 13.09 21.67 -5.60
CA PRO A 45 12.55 21.42 -4.26
C PRO A 45 13.45 20.43 -3.52
N VAL A 46 13.52 20.58 -2.19
CA VAL A 46 14.30 19.71 -1.31
C VAL A 46 13.45 19.28 -0.13
N LEU A 47 13.47 17.98 0.16
CA LEU A 47 12.89 17.39 1.35
C LEU A 47 13.99 17.14 2.39
N SER A 48 13.63 17.27 3.66
CA SER A 48 14.54 16.98 4.77
C SER A 48 13.84 16.28 5.91
N ALA A 49 14.60 15.49 6.68
CA ALA A 49 14.13 14.83 7.87
C ALA A 49 13.89 15.84 9.00
N PRO A 50 12.66 15.99 9.53
CA PRO A 50 12.36 16.95 10.59
C PRO A 50 13.20 16.77 11.87
N SER A 51 13.61 15.54 12.16
CA SER A 51 14.36 15.18 13.37
C SER A 51 15.78 15.74 13.42
N ASN A 52 16.42 15.97 12.27
CA ASN A 52 17.83 16.34 12.20
C ASN A 52 18.18 17.33 11.05
N GLY A 53 17.22 17.70 10.21
CA GLY A 53 17.39 18.60 9.07
C GLY A 53 18.21 18.02 7.92
N ALA A 54 18.48 16.71 7.90
CA ALA A 54 19.23 16.08 6.83
C ALA A 54 18.45 16.11 5.52
N LYS A 55 19.06 16.66 4.47
CA LYS A 55 18.46 16.80 3.13
C LYS A 55 18.42 15.46 2.40
N GLY A 56 17.41 15.25 1.55
CA GLY A 56 17.24 14.00 0.80
C GLY A 56 16.92 12.80 1.70
N THR A 57 16.33 13.07 2.87
CA THR A 57 15.94 12.04 3.84
C THR A 57 14.57 12.36 4.43
N VAL A 58 13.97 11.36 5.08
CA VAL A 58 12.65 11.44 5.71
C VAL A 58 12.69 10.78 7.09
N ASP A 59 11.75 11.14 7.95
CA ASP A 59 11.55 10.50 9.24
C ASP A 59 10.42 9.46 9.17
N PHE A 60 10.52 8.43 10.01
CA PHE A 60 9.46 7.47 10.22
C PHE A 60 9.01 7.44 11.68
N THR A 61 7.71 7.20 11.84
CA THR A 61 7.07 6.85 13.11
C THR A 61 6.01 5.79 12.86
N GLY A 62 5.52 5.16 13.93
CA GLY A 62 4.48 4.15 13.80
C GLY A 62 3.78 3.83 15.09
N THR A 63 2.65 3.14 14.99
CA THR A 63 1.94 2.54 16.13
C THR A 63 2.06 1.03 15.98
N TYR A 64 2.64 0.39 16.99
CA TYR A 64 2.97 -1.04 16.96
C TYR A 64 2.13 -1.79 18.00
N ALA A 65 1.39 -2.80 17.55
CA ALA A 65 0.64 -3.69 18.44
C ALA A 65 1.57 -4.43 19.41
N THR A 66 2.75 -4.83 18.93
CA THR A 66 3.78 -5.48 19.75
C THR A 66 5.07 -4.65 19.77
N PRO A 67 5.54 -4.20 20.94
CA PRO A 67 6.77 -3.41 21.03
C PRO A 67 7.97 -4.12 20.41
N GLY A 68 8.65 -3.44 19.48
CA GLY A 68 9.85 -3.95 18.83
C GLY A 68 9.61 -4.99 17.73
N ILE A 69 8.36 -5.23 17.34
CA ILE A 69 7.99 -6.14 16.25
C ILE A 69 7.07 -5.40 15.29
N LEU A 70 7.35 -5.50 13.99
CA LEU A 70 6.43 -5.02 12.97
C LEU A 70 5.36 -6.07 12.73
N THR A 71 4.09 -5.72 12.83
CA THR A 71 2.97 -6.63 12.62
C THR A 71 2.03 -6.13 11.54
N THR A 72 1.26 -7.03 10.92
CA THR A 72 0.16 -6.58 10.04
C THR A 72 -0.85 -5.76 10.85
N SER A 73 -1.49 -4.79 10.20
CA SER A 73 -2.34 -3.75 10.81
C SER A 73 -1.62 -2.66 11.60
N ASP A 74 -0.29 -2.75 11.82
CA ASP A 74 0.47 -1.62 12.35
C ASP A 74 0.43 -0.42 11.40
N THR A 75 0.50 0.77 11.96
CA THR A 75 0.56 2.01 11.18
C THR A 75 1.98 2.50 11.05
N LEU A 76 2.36 2.94 9.85
CA LEU A 76 3.62 3.65 9.60
C LEU A 76 3.31 5.02 9.00
N VAL A 77 4.04 6.03 9.47
CA VAL A 77 3.93 7.41 9.03
C VAL A 77 5.32 7.90 8.64
N MET A 78 5.48 8.27 7.38
CA MET A 78 6.63 9.03 6.88
C MET A 78 6.34 10.52 6.99
N THR A 79 7.30 11.28 7.51
CA THR A 79 7.23 12.73 7.64
C THR A 79 8.47 13.37 7.02
N TYR A 80 8.29 14.49 6.33
CA TYR A 80 9.37 15.32 5.82
C TYR A 80 9.05 16.81 6.02
N THR A 81 10.08 17.64 6.03
CA THR A 81 9.96 19.10 5.85
C THR A 81 10.25 19.45 4.40
N TYR A 82 9.35 20.23 3.78
CA TYR A 82 9.48 20.68 2.39
C TYR A 82 10.11 22.06 2.32
N SER A 83 11.09 22.24 1.43
CA SER A 83 11.73 23.54 1.18
C SER A 83 11.90 23.79 -0.31
N ASP A 84 11.61 25.01 -0.73
CA ASP A 84 11.81 25.49 -2.09
C ASP A 84 12.16 26.99 -2.04
N SER A 85 13.33 27.37 -2.57
CA SER A 85 13.80 28.76 -2.46
C SER A 85 13.15 29.73 -3.44
N ASP A 86 12.46 29.22 -4.45
CA ASP A 86 11.69 30.04 -5.39
C ASP A 86 10.25 30.27 -4.89
N GLY A 87 9.84 29.53 -3.88
CA GLY A 87 8.59 29.66 -3.16
C GLY A 87 7.47 28.78 -3.72
N ASP A 88 7.82 27.76 -4.50
CA ASP A 88 6.87 26.83 -5.09
C ASP A 88 6.28 25.89 -4.02
N LEU A 89 4.97 25.59 -4.12
CA LEU A 89 4.29 24.71 -3.16
C LEU A 89 4.67 23.23 -3.34
N ASP A 90 4.53 22.44 -2.28
CA ASP A 90 4.80 21.01 -2.30
C ASP A 90 3.78 20.22 -3.14
N ASN A 91 4.30 19.27 -3.94
CA ASN A 91 3.51 18.27 -4.64
C ASN A 91 4.18 16.88 -4.64
N SER A 92 5.15 16.67 -3.74
CA SER A 92 6.01 15.47 -3.66
C SER A 92 5.20 14.19 -3.42
N LEU A 93 4.08 14.28 -2.70
CA LEU A 93 3.25 13.12 -2.38
C LEU A 93 2.47 12.50 -3.55
N THR A 94 2.47 13.14 -4.72
CA THR A 94 1.96 12.50 -5.94
C THR A 94 2.87 11.40 -6.47
N THR A 95 4.08 11.28 -5.91
CA THR A 95 5.13 10.37 -6.36
C THR A 95 5.48 9.27 -5.35
N VAL A 96 4.85 9.31 -4.16
CA VAL A 96 5.17 8.37 -3.08
C VAL A 96 4.62 6.98 -3.39
N VAL A 97 5.50 5.99 -3.28
CA VAL A 97 5.17 4.57 -3.42
C VAL A 97 5.71 3.81 -2.22
N TRP A 98 4.80 3.33 -1.38
CA TRP A 98 5.10 2.36 -0.33
C TRP A 98 5.00 0.94 -0.89
N SER A 99 5.88 0.05 -0.46
CA SER A 99 5.88 -1.33 -0.96
C SER A 99 6.53 -2.31 0.01
N TYR A 100 6.29 -3.59 -0.26
CA TYR A 100 7.02 -4.72 0.33
C TYR A 100 7.28 -5.76 -0.76
N VAL A 101 8.13 -6.75 -0.45
CA VAL A 101 8.35 -7.92 -1.31
C VAL A 101 7.61 -9.10 -0.69
N ASP A 102 6.69 -9.70 -1.44
CA ASP A 102 5.92 -10.87 -0.98
C ASP A 102 6.76 -12.16 -0.96
N ALA A 103 6.17 -13.25 -0.46
CA ALA A 103 6.84 -14.55 -0.38
C ALA A 103 7.22 -15.14 -1.76
N GLN A 104 6.65 -14.62 -2.85
CA GLN A 104 6.96 -15.00 -4.23
C GLN A 104 8.03 -14.10 -4.86
N GLY A 105 8.55 -13.12 -4.12
CA GLY A 105 9.54 -12.17 -4.59
C GLY A 105 8.97 -11.03 -5.43
N GLN A 106 7.65 -10.82 -5.46
CA GLN A 106 7.02 -9.72 -6.18
C GLN A 106 6.95 -8.46 -5.31
N THR A 107 7.16 -7.31 -5.92
CA THR A 107 6.92 -6.02 -5.26
C THR A 107 5.43 -5.71 -5.26
N VAL A 108 4.88 -5.51 -4.06
CA VAL A 108 3.47 -5.16 -3.86
C VAL A 108 3.36 -3.76 -3.29
N THR A 109 2.57 -2.90 -3.93
CA THR A 109 2.32 -1.53 -3.48
C THR A 109 1.33 -1.51 -2.33
N ILE A 110 1.62 -0.69 -1.30
CA ILE A 110 0.75 -0.45 -0.16
C ILE A 110 -0.02 0.87 -0.40
N PRO A 111 -1.36 0.87 -0.34
CA PRO A 111 -2.14 2.10 -0.41
C PRO A 111 -1.76 3.06 0.73
N ALA A 112 -1.55 4.33 0.40
CA ALA A 112 -1.15 5.36 1.34
C ALA A 112 -2.14 6.53 1.38
N ILE A 113 -2.22 7.17 2.54
CA ILE A 113 -2.91 8.44 2.74
C ILE A 113 -1.85 9.54 2.80
N ASN A 114 -1.97 10.50 1.90
CA ASN A 114 -0.95 11.51 1.63
C ASN A 114 -1.49 12.91 1.92
N VAL A 115 -0.77 13.69 2.73
CA VAL A 115 -1.08 15.09 3.05
C VAL A 115 0.17 15.96 2.80
N PRO A 116 0.22 16.76 1.72
CA PRO A 116 1.41 17.52 1.36
C PRO A 116 1.69 18.62 2.39
N ALA A 117 2.92 19.15 2.40
CA ALA A 117 3.25 20.29 3.25
C ALA A 117 2.36 21.49 2.86
N PRO A 118 1.65 22.11 3.80
CA PRO A 118 0.71 23.20 3.50
C PRO A 118 1.41 24.50 3.10
N ALA A 119 2.68 24.67 3.48
CA ALA A 119 3.52 25.82 3.16
C ALA A 119 5.00 25.42 3.10
N LEU A 120 5.85 26.38 2.73
CA LEU A 120 7.30 26.25 2.79
C LEU A 120 7.76 26.06 4.24
N ASP A 121 8.77 25.20 4.41
CA ASP A 121 9.36 24.81 5.69
C ASP A 121 8.39 24.12 6.67
N ASP A 122 7.15 23.83 6.25
CA ASP A 122 6.19 22.98 6.95
C ASP A 122 6.38 21.50 6.59
N GLN A 123 5.65 20.64 7.29
CA GLN A 123 5.75 19.19 7.16
C GLN A 123 4.67 18.59 6.27
N GLY A 124 5.07 17.66 5.40
CA GLY A 124 4.18 16.74 4.68
C GLY A 124 4.22 15.35 5.31
N THR A 125 3.15 14.58 5.12
CA THR A 125 3.02 13.23 5.69
C THR A 125 2.48 12.21 4.68
N SER A 126 2.97 10.98 4.77
CA SER A 126 2.41 9.81 4.08
C SER A 126 2.24 8.67 5.07
N SER A 127 1.02 8.14 5.18
CA SER A 127 0.67 7.11 6.16
C SER A 127 0.16 5.84 5.50
N ILE A 128 0.53 4.68 6.02
CA ILE A 128 0.05 3.36 5.60
C ILE A 128 -0.42 2.53 6.79
N ILE A 129 -1.24 1.53 6.48
CA ILE A 129 -1.51 0.38 7.35
C ILE A 129 -0.81 -0.82 6.70
N ILE A 130 0.00 -1.54 7.45
CA ILE A 130 0.73 -2.70 6.92
C ILE A 130 -0.27 -3.79 6.56
N PRO A 131 -0.37 -4.21 5.29
CA PRO A 131 -1.40 -5.14 4.86
C PRO A 131 -1.06 -6.58 5.26
N ALA A 132 -2.09 -7.43 5.33
CA ALA A 132 -1.99 -8.87 5.56
C ALA A 132 -0.88 -9.57 4.75
N GLY A 133 -0.84 -9.27 3.44
CA GLY A 133 0.09 -9.88 2.50
C GLY A 133 1.55 -9.55 2.77
N ALA A 134 1.83 -8.54 3.60
CA ALA A 134 3.20 -8.23 4.03
C ALA A 134 3.73 -9.19 5.09
N THR A 135 2.91 -10.11 5.62
CA THR A 135 3.39 -11.13 6.57
C THR A 135 4.59 -11.88 6.01
N GLY A 136 5.67 -11.95 6.79
CA GLY A 136 6.95 -12.55 6.40
C GLY A 136 7.84 -11.64 5.55
N ALA A 137 7.37 -10.49 5.09
CA ALA A 137 8.20 -9.55 4.33
C ALA A 137 9.35 -9.04 5.20
N ALA A 138 10.56 -9.01 4.63
CA ALA A 138 11.77 -8.65 5.36
C ALA A 138 11.83 -7.16 5.72
N ALA A 139 11.14 -6.30 4.97
CA ALA A 139 11.14 -4.86 5.15
C ALA A 139 9.89 -4.22 4.53
N ILE A 140 9.55 -3.04 5.03
CA ILE A 140 8.65 -2.10 4.34
C ILE A 140 9.51 -0.99 3.74
N SER A 141 9.33 -0.74 2.45
CA SER A 141 10.11 0.24 1.69
C SER A 141 9.24 1.40 1.23
N VAL A 142 9.86 2.56 1.02
CA VAL A 142 9.21 3.71 0.38
C VAL A 142 10.15 4.38 -0.62
N THR A 143 9.61 4.80 -1.76
CA THR A 143 10.28 5.68 -2.71
C THR A 143 9.43 6.92 -2.93
N LEU A 144 10.08 8.08 -3.00
CA LEU A 144 9.43 9.34 -3.34
C LEU A 144 10.39 10.24 -4.12
N GLN A 145 9.82 11.12 -4.93
CA GLN A 145 10.53 12.13 -5.69
C GLN A 145 10.22 13.49 -5.07
N GLU A 146 11.26 14.27 -4.75
CA GLU A 146 11.09 15.67 -4.37
C GLU A 146 10.42 16.39 -5.55
N TYR A 147 9.25 16.99 -5.34
CA TYR A 147 8.43 17.52 -6.43
C TYR A 147 7.65 18.77 -6.00
N ALA A 148 7.77 19.83 -6.79
CA ALA A 148 7.08 21.09 -6.60
C ALA A 148 5.81 21.15 -7.46
N ALA A 149 4.85 21.98 -7.07
CA ALA A 149 3.63 22.22 -7.84
C ALA A 149 3.89 23.05 -9.10
N THR A 150 4.89 23.94 -9.03
CA THR A 150 5.37 24.83 -10.08
C THR A 150 6.90 24.87 -10.06
N GLY A 151 7.52 25.66 -10.94
CA GLY A 151 8.97 25.85 -10.92
C GLY A 151 9.74 25.14 -12.03
N VAL A 152 10.98 25.60 -12.23
CA VAL A 152 11.97 24.99 -13.13
C VAL A 152 13.32 24.98 -12.42
N PRO A 153 13.85 23.81 -12.00
CA PRO A 153 13.29 22.46 -12.20
C PRO A 153 12.13 22.15 -11.24
N ILE A 154 11.10 21.43 -11.73
CA ILE A 154 9.93 21.01 -10.93
C ILE A 154 10.24 19.84 -9.97
N SER A 155 11.37 19.16 -10.15
CA SER A 155 11.73 17.94 -9.44
C SER A 155 13.16 17.99 -8.92
N GLY A 156 13.36 17.51 -7.69
CA GLY A 156 14.66 17.32 -7.05
C GLY A 156 15.17 15.88 -7.12
N ASN A 157 15.63 15.34 -6.00
CA ASN A 157 16.16 13.99 -5.86
C ASN A 157 15.06 12.93 -5.74
N ILE A 158 15.41 11.69 -6.10
CA ILE A 158 14.63 10.51 -5.68
C ILE A 158 15.18 10.06 -4.33
N ILE A 159 14.30 9.93 -3.35
CA ILE A 159 14.59 9.38 -2.04
C ILE A 159 14.06 7.94 -2.03
N THR A 160 14.96 6.99 -1.76
CA THR A 160 14.62 5.58 -1.62
C THR A 160 15.04 5.10 -0.25
N VAL A 161 14.08 4.58 0.51
CA VAL A 161 14.29 3.93 1.80
C VAL A 161 13.91 2.46 1.64
N SER A 162 14.93 1.59 1.61
CA SER A 162 14.72 0.14 1.41
C SER A 162 14.11 -0.54 2.64
N ASP A 163 14.33 0.00 3.82
CA ASP A 163 13.71 -0.44 5.07
C ASP A 163 13.48 0.79 5.95
N THR A 164 12.26 0.98 6.44
CA THR A 164 11.93 2.10 7.33
C THR A 164 12.81 2.11 8.58
N SER A 165 13.35 0.97 9.01
CA SER A 165 14.23 0.86 10.19
C SER A 165 15.54 1.64 10.02
N ALA A 166 15.93 1.93 8.77
CA ALA A 166 17.11 2.70 8.41
C ALA A 166 16.83 4.20 8.16
N GLY A 167 15.58 4.65 8.27
CA GLY A 167 15.22 6.05 8.10
C GLY A 167 15.49 6.92 9.34
N GLY A 168 15.14 8.21 9.24
CA GLY A 168 15.19 9.14 10.37
C GLY A 168 14.02 8.95 11.35
N GLY A 169 13.97 9.78 12.40
CA GLY A 169 12.85 9.82 13.34
C GLY A 169 12.94 8.76 14.44
N THR A 170 11.79 8.17 14.79
CA THR A 170 11.78 7.06 15.75
C THR A 170 12.13 5.77 15.03
N VAL A 171 13.00 4.96 15.61
CA VAL A 171 13.38 3.66 15.04
C VAL A 171 12.11 2.81 14.86
N THR A 172 11.76 2.51 13.61
CA THR A 172 10.74 1.51 13.30
C THR A 172 11.34 0.12 13.54
N PRO A 173 10.55 -0.84 14.06
CA PRO A 173 10.99 -2.21 14.18
C PRO A 173 11.45 -2.75 12.80
N PRO A 174 12.62 -3.40 12.71
CA PRO A 174 13.00 -4.11 11.50
C PRO A 174 12.08 -5.31 11.29
N GLY A 175 12.01 -5.80 10.05
CA GLY A 175 11.31 -7.04 9.75
C GLY A 175 12.02 -8.30 10.30
N PRO A 176 11.42 -9.49 10.10
CA PRO A 176 10.25 -9.73 9.25
C PRO A 176 8.95 -9.22 9.88
N VAL A 177 7.97 -8.89 9.04
CA VAL A 177 6.61 -8.57 9.49
C VAL A 177 5.96 -9.83 10.05
N ALA A 178 5.57 -9.79 11.31
CA ALA A 178 4.81 -10.86 11.94
C ALA A 178 3.30 -10.74 11.65
N PRO A 179 2.54 -11.84 11.71
CA PRO A 179 1.09 -11.74 11.70
C PRO A 179 0.60 -10.84 12.86
N GLY A 180 -0.39 -9.99 12.58
CA GLY A 180 -1.08 -9.20 13.59
C GLY A 180 -1.99 -10.06 14.49
N SER A 181 -2.77 -9.41 15.36
CA SER A 181 -3.69 -10.10 16.27
C SER A 181 -4.93 -10.70 15.61
N ASN A 182 -5.12 -10.44 14.31
CA ASN A 182 -6.34 -10.78 13.57
C ASN A 182 -6.19 -12.09 12.78
N VAL A 183 -5.37 -13.04 13.24
CA VAL A 183 -5.25 -14.33 12.55
C VAL A 183 -6.38 -15.25 13.00
N ALA A 184 -7.22 -15.68 12.06
CA ALA A 184 -8.14 -16.79 12.25
C ALA A 184 -7.63 -18.03 11.49
N ALA A 185 -8.18 -19.18 11.87
CA ALA A 185 -7.88 -20.43 11.19
C ALA A 185 -9.09 -21.36 11.17
N GLY A 186 -9.04 -22.35 10.28
CA GLY A 186 -10.12 -23.29 10.02
C GLY A 186 -9.62 -24.60 9.42
N ILE A 187 -10.49 -25.61 9.46
CA ILE A 187 -10.23 -26.96 8.93
C ILE A 187 -11.30 -27.26 7.89
N PHE A 188 -10.88 -27.58 6.68
CA PHE A 188 -11.78 -27.77 5.53
C PHE A 188 -11.53 -29.13 4.90
N LEU A 189 -12.52 -29.68 4.19
CA LEU A 189 -12.26 -30.82 3.31
C LEU A 189 -11.50 -30.36 2.07
N GLN A 190 -10.44 -31.09 1.71
CA GLN A 190 -9.67 -30.79 0.50
C GLN A 190 -10.55 -30.84 -0.77
N SER A 191 -11.52 -31.75 -0.80
CA SER A 191 -12.47 -31.90 -1.91
C SER A 191 -13.35 -30.67 -2.15
N ASP A 192 -13.52 -29.83 -1.13
CA ASP A 192 -14.36 -28.63 -1.21
C ASP A 192 -13.62 -27.45 -1.86
N ASN A 193 -12.33 -27.62 -2.19
CA ASN A 193 -11.46 -26.60 -2.77
C ASN A 193 -11.54 -25.27 -1.98
N PRO A 194 -11.19 -25.28 -0.69
CA PRO A 194 -11.37 -24.12 0.18
C PRO A 194 -10.52 -22.94 -0.29
N GLY A 195 -11.12 -21.76 -0.23
CA GLY A 195 -10.50 -20.49 -0.54
C GLY A 195 -11.31 -19.35 0.05
N ALA A 196 -10.72 -18.15 0.08
CA ALA A 196 -11.39 -16.92 0.47
C ALA A 196 -12.77 -16.77 -0.20
N GLY A 197 -13.85 -16.81 0.59
CA GLY A 197 -15.23 -16.68 0.10
C GLY A 197 -15.81 -17.92 -0.61
N SER A 198 -15.16 -19.09 -0.57
CA SER A 198 -15.61 -20.29 -1.30
C SER A 198 -16.84 -20.98 -0.71
N SER A 199 -17.34 -20.52 0.44
CA SER A 199 -18.42 -21.17 1.21
C SER A 199 -18.11 -22.62 1.62
N ALA A 200 -16.84 -23.04 1.58
CA ALA A 200 -16.42 -24.34 2.08
C ALA A 200 -16.77 -24.46 3.57
N THR A 201 -17.17 -25.67 3.99
CA THR A 201 -17.55 -25.90 5.39
C THR A 201 -16.29 -25.93 6.26
N ASP A 202 -16.24 -25.07 7.27
CA ASP A 202 -15.20 -25.13 8.29
C ASP A 202 -15.57 -26.14 9.38
N TYR A 203 -14.97 -27.32 9.28
CA TYR A 203 -15.15 -28.44 10.20
C TYR A 203 -14.65 -28.15 11.61
N SER A 204 -13.75 -27.18 11.82
CA SER A 204 -13.30 -26.77 13.16
C SER A 204 -14.44 -26.16 14.00
N ARG A 205 -15.55 -25.77 13.34
CA ARG A 205 -16.73 -25.16 13.95
C ARG A 205 -17.98 -26.02 13.86
N THR A 206 -17.84 -27.26 13.38
CA THR A 206 -18.94 -28.23 13.31
C THR A 206 -18.82 -29.28 14.40
N SER A 207 -19.91 -30.00 14.63
CA SER A 207 -19.91 -31.24 15.42
C SER A 207 -19.69 -32.50 14.56
N THR A 208 -19.28 -32.33 13.30
CA THR A 208 -19.09 -33.43 12.36
C THR A 208 -17.73 -34.07 12.59
N TYR A 209 -17.72 -35.37 12.86
CA TYR A 209 -16.49 -36.13 13.01
C TYR A 209 -15.79 -36.35 11.65
N PRO A 210 -14.45 -36.41 11.64
CA PRO A 210 -13.69 -36.61 10.43
C PRO A 210 -13.90 -38.01 9.84
N GLN A 211 -13.85 -38.13 8.51
CA GLN A 211 -14.12 -39.39 7.81
C GLN A 211 -12.83 -40.11 7.41
N VAL A 212 -12.76 -41.42 7.64
CA VAL A 212 -11.62 -42.25 7.20
C VAL A 212 -11.40 -42.12 5.69
N GLY A 213 -10.14 -41.89 5.31
CA GLY A 213 -9.70 -41.74 3.93
C GLY A 213 -9.90 -40.33 3.35
N ALA A 214 -10.71 -39.48 4.00
CA ALA A 214 -10.85 -38.09 3.62
C ALA A 214 -9.59 -37.30 3.98
N THR A 215 -9.29 -36.30 3.17
CA THR A 215 -8.19 -35.37 3.41
C THR A 215 -8.74 -34.02 3.84
N TYR A 216 -8.26 -33.54 4.97
CA TYR A 216 -8.55 -32.23 5.51
C TYR A 216 -7.37 -31.30 5.28
N VAL A 217 -7.66 -30.03 5.05
CA VAL A 217 -6.66 -28.97 4.93
C VAL A 217 -6.92 -27.92 6.00
N PHE A 218 -5.84 -27.46 6.58
CA PHE A 218 -5.77 -26.36 7.53
C PHE A 218 -5.46 -25.08 6.77
N ARG A 219 -6.19 -24.01 7.10
CA ARG A 219 -5.93 -22.68 6.55
C ARG A 219 -5.92 -21.66 7.67
N ALA A 220 -4.95 -20.77 7.63
CA ALA A 220 -4.90 -19.56 8.45
C ALA A 220 -5.05 -18.34 7.53
N TRP A 221 -5.75 -17.31 7.98
CA TRP A 221 -5.96 -16.09 7.21
C TRP A 221 -5.99 -14.86 8.12
N ASP A 222 -5.79 -13.69 7.49
CA ASP A 222 -6.04 -12.41 8.16
C ASP A 222 -7.54 -12.13 8.18
N ASP A 223 -8.13 -12.29 9.35
CA ASP A 223 -9.54 -12.09 9.69
C ASP A 223 -9.78 -10.59 9.96
N VAL A 224 -9.78 -9.82 8.87
CA VAL A 224 -9.79 -8.35 8.90
C VAL A 224 -10.98 -7.80 9.69
N ASN A 225 -12.10 -8.52 9.71
CA ASN A 225 -13.31 -8.12 10.40
C ASN A 225 -13.54 -8.85 11.75
N GLY A 226 -12.66 -9.78 12.12
CA GLY A 226 -12.69 -10.51 13.38
C GLY A 226 -13.89 -11.46 13.55
N ASN A 227 -14.51 -11.90 12.46
CA ASN A 227 -15.69 -12.77 12.50
C ASN A 227 -15.34 -14.27 12.42
N GLY A 228 -14.08 -14.58 12.16
CA GLY A 228 -13.55 -15.92 12.03
C GLY A 228 -14.02 -16.65 10.78
N VAL A 229 -14.56 -16.00 9.75
CA VAL A 229 -15.00 -16.63 8.50
C VAL A 229 -14.02 -16.23 7.40
N TRP A 230 -13.57 -17.19 6.59
CA TRP A 230 -12.65 -16.88 5.50
C TRP A 230 -13.39 -16.26 4.30
N GLU A 231 -13.36 -14.94 4.20
CA GLU A 231 -14.12 -14.15 3.25
C GLU A 231 -13.31 -13.70 2.03
N ALA A 232 -14.00 -13.30 0.97
CA ALA A 232 -13.36 -12.79 -0.23
C ALA A 232 -12.57 -11.51 0.09
N GLY A 233 -11.27 -11.52 -0.22
CA GLY A 233 -10.36 -10.40 0.06
C GLY A 233 -9.44 -10.62 1.26
N GLU A 234 -9.66 -11.67 2.06
CA GLU A 234 -8.78 -12.05 3.17
C GLU A 234 -7.60 -12.91 2.68
N ALA A 235 -6.40 -12.56 3.13
CA ALA A 235 -5.18 -13.20 2.67
C ALA A 235 -4.96 -14.55 3.34
N ASP A 236 -4.54 -15.56 2.56
CA ASP A 236 -4.08 -16.84 3.07
C ASP A 236 -2.69 -16.66 3.71
N LEU A 237 -2.61 -16.89 5.02
CA LEU A 237 -1.38 -16.82 5.81
C LEU A 237 -0.74 -18.19 6.04
N THR A 238 -1.33 -19.27 5.56
CA THR A 238 -0.89 -20.65 5.87
C THR A 238 0.57 -20.91 5.51
N ALA A 239 1.04 -20.35 4.39
CA ALA A 239 2.44 -20.49 3.95
C ALA A 239 3.45 -19.68 4.77
N THR A 240 2.98 -18.75 5.60
CA THR A 240 3.82 -17.89 6.45
C THR A 240 4.07 -18.47 7.84
N LEU A 241 3.37 -19.56 8.17
CA LEU A 241 3.46 -20.22 9.47
C LEU A 241 4.77 -20.98 9.60
N ASN A 242 5.37 -20.91 10.79
CA ASN A 242 6.62 -21.56 11.12
C ASN A 242 6.41 -22.98 11.68
N SER A 243 5.22 -23.25 12.23
CA SER A 243 4.84 -24.59 12.65
C SER A 243 3.36 -24.86 12.48
N ILE A 244 3.07 -26.12 12.18
CA ILE A 244 1.73 -26.70 12.12
C ILE A 244 1.82 -28.08 12.80
N GLN A 245 0.88 -28.41 13.68
CA GLN A 245 0.78 -29.73 14.28
C GLN A 245 -0.70 -30.12 14.42
N TRP A 246 -1.10 -31.18 13.72
CA TRP A 246 -2.45 -31.74 13.87
C TRP A 246 -2.58 -32.51 15.18
N GLN A 247 -3.75 -32.40 15.79
CA GLN A 247 -4.08 -32.98 17.08
C GLN A 247 -5.48 -33.61 17.07
N LEU A 248 -5.69 -34.56 17.96
CA LEU A 248 -6.99 -35.16 18.25
C LEU A 248 -7.51 -34.66 19.60
N ASP A 249 -8.78 -34.28 19.63
CA ASP A 249 -9.46 -33.89 20.86
C ASP A 249 -10.84 -34.55 20.95
N GLY A 250 -11.35 -34.69 22.18
CA GLY A 250 -12.69 -35.16 22.46
C GLY A 250 -12.73 -36.55 23.08
N THR A 251 -13.96 -37.03 23.29
CA THR A 251 -14.22 -38.32 23.91
C THR A 251 -14.98 -39.19 22.94
N ASN A 252 -14.43 -40.37 22.65
CA ASN A 252 -15.13 -41.38 21.88
C ASN A 252 -15.90 -42.33 22.81
N THR A 253 -17.19 -42.53 22.52
CA THR A 253 -18.05 -43.51 23.20
C THR A 253 -18.65 -44.55 22.24
N SER A 254 -18.27 -44.50 20.96
CA SER A 254 -19.07 -45.01 19.84
C SER A 254 -18.54 -46.31 19.21
N ALA A 255 -17.30 -46.70 19.49
CA ALA A 255 -16.78 -48.01 19.07
C ALA A 255 -16.90 -49.04 20.21
N SER A 256 -16.86 -50.33 19.86
CA SER A 256 -16.99 -51.51 20.73
C SER A 256 -15.89 -51.69 21.80
N GLY A 257 -15.36 -50.60 22.36
CA GLY A 257 -14.35 -50.55 23.41
C GLY A 257 -14.72 -49.59 24.54
N SER A 258 -13.82 -49.45 25.52
CA SER A 258 -13.99 -48.50 26.61
C SER A 258 -13.90 -47.06 26.09
N PRO A 259 -14.69 -46.12 26.67
CA PRO A 259 -14.58 -44.71 26.34
C PRO A 259 -13.13 -44.24 26.45
N THR A 260 -12.65 -43.56 25.41
CA THR A 260 -11.29 -42.99 25.36
C THR A 260 -11.41 -41.50 25.18
N THR A 261 -10.72 -40.74 26.02
CA THR A 261 -10.64 -39.27 25.92
C THR A 261 -9.25 -38.87 25.52
N LEU A 262 -9.14 -38.08 24.46
CA LEU A 262 -7.91 -37.42 24.04
C LEU A 262 -8.08 -35.91 24.25
N ARG A 263 -7.00 -35.25 24.62
CA ARG A 263 -6.93 -33.79 24.78
C ARG A 263 -5.63 -33.33 24.17
N ASP A 264 -5.73 -32.46 23.17
CA ASP A 264 -4.56 -31.93 22.44
C ASP A 264 -3.56 -33.03 22.02
N TYR A 265 -4.06 -34.22 21.65
CA TYR A 265 -3.19 -35.38 21.41
C TYR A 265 -2.48 -35.23 20.07
N PRO A 266 -1.14 -35.06 20.04
CA PRO A 266 -0.43 -34.79 18.80
C PRO A 266 -0.40 -36.03 17.90
N ILE A 267 -0.82 -35.84 16.65
CA ILE A 267 -0.70 -36.85 15.61
C ILE A 267 0.75 -36.82 15.11
N THR A 268 1.52 -37.84 15.44
CA THR A 268 2.96 -37.88 15.15
C THR A 268 3.22 -37.75 13.64
N GLY A 269 4.02 -36.76 13.25
CA GLY A 269 4.42 -36.52 11.86
C GLY A 269 3.39 -35.76 11.01
N ALA A 270 2.21 -35.43 11.54
CA ALA A 270 1.23 -34.59 10.87
C ALA A 270 1.54 -33.11 11.09
N THR A 271 2.59 -32.62 10.42
CA THR A 271 3.13 -31.25 10.59
C THR A 271 2.95 -30.36 9.35
N THR A 272 2.15 -30.78 8.39
CA THR A 272 1.83 -30.04 7.16
C THR A 272 0.43 -29.42 7.25
N ASP A 273 0.12 -28.51 6.34
CA ASP A 273 -1.23 -27.91 6.22
C ASP A 273 -2.31 -28.93 5.80
N THR A 274 -1.93 -30.16 5.49
CA THR A 274 -2.82 -31.21 5.00
C THR A 274 -2.71 -32.44 5.88
N TYR A 275 -3.84 -33.08 6.18
CA TYR A 275 -3.88 -34.34 6.92
C TYR A 275 -4.95 -35.28 6.37
N GLN A 276 -4.54 -36.50 6.01
CA GLN A 276 -5.45 -37.55 5.59
C GLN A 276 -5.80 -38.43 6.78
N ILE A 277 -7.08 -38.64 7.04
CA ILE A 277 -7.54 -39.54 8.10
C ILE A 277 -7.17 -40.97 7.72
N PRO A 278 -6.28 -41.63 8.49
CA PRO A 278 -5.89 -42.99 8.17
C PRO A 278 -7.03 -43.96 8.44
N VAL A 279 -6.94 -45.16 7.86
CA VAL A 279 -7.74 -46.30 8.33
C VAL A 279 -7.42 -46.57 9.80
N ASN A 280 -8.42 -47.00 10.58
CA ASN A 280 -8.31 -47.08 12.05
C ASN A 280 -7.08 -47.87 12.54
N SER A 281 -6.66 -48.92 11.81
CA SER A 281 -5.49 -49.73 12.18
C SER A 281 -4.14 -49.02 12.02
N LEU A 282 -4.10 -47.87 11.34
CA LEU A 282 -2.92 -47.03 11.16
C LEU A 282 -2.98 -45.73 11.99
N SER A 283 -4.05 -45.51 12.74
CA SER A 283 -4.17 -44.36 13.63
C SER A 283 -3.11 -44.41 14.73
N SER A 284 -2.50 -43.26 15.00
CA SER A 284 -1.54 -43.09 16.10
C SER A 284 -2.19 -42.90 17.47
N SER A 285 -3.53 -42.79 17.53
CA SER A 285 -4.28 -42.58 18.78
C SER A 285 -4.30 -43.79 19.72
N GLY A 286 -4.05 -44.98 19.18
CA GLY A 286 -4.22 -46.24 19.90
C GLY A 286 -5.68 -46.62 20.21
N ALA A 287 -6.66 -45.81 19.80
CA ALA A 287 -8.07 -46.07 20.02
C ALA A 287 -8.65 -46.95 18.89
N VAL A 288 -9.55 -47.89 19.22
CA VAL A 288 -10.23 -48.76 18.25
C VAL A 288 -10.94 -48.00 17.12
N PRO A 289 -11.66 -46.88 17.37
CA PRO A 289 -12.25 -46.08 16.29
C PRO A 289 -11.23 -45.33 15.44
N GLY A 290 -9.94 -45.29 15.80
CA GLY A 290 -8.94 -44.45 15.14
C GLY A 290 -9.26 -42.96 15.24
N ASP A 291 -8.70 -42.18 14.31
CA ASP A 291 -8.76 -40.71 14.36
C ASP A 291 -10.15 -40.15 14.05
N GLN A 292 -10.98 -40.86 13.25
CA GLN A 292 -12.40 -40.54 13.02
C GLN A 292 -13.24 -40.51 14.30
N GLY A 293 -12.71 -41.09 15.38
CA GLY A 293 -13.37 -41.12 16.67
C GLY A 293 -13.30 -39.81 17.46
N PHE A 294 -12.53 -38.83 16.98
CA PHE A 294 -12.19 -37.60 17.69
C PHE A 294 -12.36 -36.40 16.77
N THR A 295 -12.41 -35.21 17.34
CA THR A 295 -12.36 -33.94 16.59
C THR A 295 -10.92 -33.63 16.19
N LEU A 296 -10.74 -33.04 15.01
CA LEU A 296 -9.43 -32.50 14.60
C LEU A 296 -9.21 -31.12 15.21
N LYS A 297 -7.98 -30.88 15.66
CA LYS A 297 -7.47 -29.58 16.07
C LYS A 297 -6.11 -29.34 15.41
N VAL A 298 -5.73 -28.08 15.24
CA VAL A 298 -4.40 -27.71 14.76
C VAL A 298 -3.80 -26.70 15.72
N ASP A 299 -2.57 -26.97 16.14
CA ASP A 299 -1.69 -26.04 16.82
C ASP A 299 -0.76 -25.39 15.79
N PHE A 300 -0.63 -24.06 15.79
CA PHE A 300 0.08 -23.30 14.75
C PHE A 300 0.66 -21.98 15.25
N ASN A 301 1.62 -21.42 14.49
CA ASN A 301 2.18 -20.08 14.70
C ASN A 301 2.82 -19.44 13.45
#